data_AF-A0A9N9R4Q1-F1
#
_entry.id   AF-A0A9N9R4Q1-F1
#
_cell.length_a   1.000
_cell.length_b   1.000
_cell.length_c   1.000
_cell.angle_alpha   90.00
_cell.angle_beta   90.00
_cell.angle_gamma   90.00
#
_symmetry.space_group_name_H-M   'P 1'
#
loop_
_entity.id
_entity.type
_entity.pdbx_description
1 polymer ?
#
loop_
_entity_poly.entity_id
_entity_poly.type
_entity_poly.pdbx_seq_one_letter_code
_entity_poly.pdbx_strand_id
1 'polypeptide(L)'
;MKTFCYINYYKKLLKRTAIRRYCSQASKDANNNVENIRNIGILAHIDAGKTTTTERMLFYSGTIHSMGEVHHGNTVTDYMEQERQRGITITSAAVSFPWRGHQINLIDTPGHIDFTMEVEQSLAVLDGAIVVLDASAGVEAQTLTVWRQASGYRIPRLLYLNKMDRADADADACVHSIRDKLQAAPLLLHLPVHHEGKFIGLIDLIAMEEIIWTHGRGKNLSRRKLTEQADGQKWEEALKGHRELVDSISSMDDQLAEIIINEESLDNIATKDIQDAVNRCTIAMKGFPVLCGSSYKNLGVQTLMDAVVAYLPSPLECNKLYDCFGQDLAARAFKVQHDDQRGVLTFLRLYGGEINKGQKIYNLARDKSEQTGSLYVALADEYKPVETVTAGNIAVVSSLKATMTGDLITSSQACANRAKERLTSQLRAPEWAARLLGPAARRRLHARLEEATPEAAADILLGIGESCIGTRCFPFLP
;
A
#
# COMPACT_ATOMS: atom_id res chain seq x y z
N MET A 1 -0.77 16.79 -56.32
CA MET A 1 -1.82 17.20 -55.37
C MET A 1 -2.99 16.19 -55.29
N LYS A 2 -2.72 14.87 -55.24
CA LYS A 2 -3.72 13.82 -54.96
C LYS A 2 -3.05 12.57 -54.37
N THR A 3 -2.32 12.72 -53.26
CA THR A 3 -1.73 11.56 -52.55
C THR A 3 -1.58 11.79 -51.05
N PHE A 4 -2.43 12.65 -50.47
CA PHE A 4 -2.42 12.95 -49.03
C PHE A 4 -3.74 12.62 -48.32
N CYS A 5 -4.72 12.04 -49.03
CA CYS A 5 -6.08 11.87 -48.51
C CYS A 5 -6.46 10.42 -48.13
N TYR A 6 -5.68 9.40 -48.50
CA TYR A 6 -6.02 8.00 -48.18
C TYR A 6 -5.43 7.49 -46.85
N ILE A 7 -4.34 8.07 -46.36
CA ILE A 7 -3.69 7.63 -45.11
C ILE A 7 -4.50 8.06 -43.86
N ASN A 8 -5.26 9.16 -43.95
CA ASN A 8 -6.14 9.61 -42.86
C ASN A 8 -7.49 8.88 -42.80
N TYR A 9 -7.91 8.23 -43.90
CA TYR A 9 -9.14 7.43 -43.91
C TYR A 9 -8.93 6.07 -43.20
N TYR A 10 -7.77 5.42 -43.40
CA TYR A 10 -7.45 4.17 -42.71
C TYR A 10 -6.96 4.34 -41.26
N LYS A 11 -6.40 5.51 -40.88
CA LYS A 11 -6.12 5.84 -39.46
C LYS A 11 -7.40 6.00 -38.61
N LYS A 12 -8.57 6.20 -39.23
CA LYS A 12 -9.87 6.28 -38.53
C LYS A 12 -10.53 4.91 -38.35
N LEU A 13 -10.16 3.89 -39.13
CA LEU A 13 -10.68 2.53 -39.01
C LEU A 13 -9.92 1.65 -37.99
N LEU A 14 -8.67 1.98 -37.66
CA LEU A 14 -7.89 1.30 -36.61
C LEU A 14 -8.08 1.88 -35.19
N LYS A 15 -9.01 2.84 -35.02
CA LYS A 15 -9.47 3.36 -33.70
C LYS A 15 -10.55 2.47 -33.04
N ARG A 16 -10.60 1.19 -33.39
CA ARG A 16 -11.44 0.17 -32.75
C ARG A 16 -10.59 -1.03 -32.36
N THR A 17 -9.78 -0.85 -31.32
CA THR A 17 -9.23 -1.98 -30.56
C THR A 17 -9.08 -1.55 -29.11
N ALA A 18 -9.92 -2.17 -28.27
CA ALA A 18 -9.93 -2.14 -26.81
C ALA A 18 -10.13 -0.78 -26.11
N ILE A 19 -11.30 -0.16 -26.31
CA ILE A 19 -11.92 0.58 -25.20
C ILE A 19 -12.30 -0.48 -24.16
N ARG A 20 -11.43 -0.68 -23.15
CA ARG A 20 -11.72 -1.58 -22.02
C ARG A 20 -12.95 -1.03 -21.29
N ARG A 21 -14.04 -1.79 -21.35
CA ARG A 21 -15.26 -1.60 -20.57
C ARG A 21 -14.90 -1.71 -19.09
N TYR A 22 -14.94 -0.58 -18.38
CA TYR A 22 -14.99 -0.55 -16.93
C TYR A 22 -16.36 0.00 -16.55
N CYS A 23 -17.16 -0.86 -15.93
CA CYS A 23 -18.47 -0.61 -15.31
C CYS A 23 -19.39 0.35 -16.10
N SER A 24 -20.10 -0.11 -17.12
CA SER A 24 -21.33 -0.89 -16.94
C SER A 24 -21.48 -1.91 -18.08
N GLN A 25 -21.89 -3.14 -17.74
CA GLN A 25 -21.91 -4.34 -18.62
C GLN A 25 -20.54 -5.00 -18.89
N ALA A 26 -19.75 -5.22 -17.84
CA ALA A 26 -18.88 -6.39 -17.79
C ALA A 26 -19.71 -7.60 -17.34
N SER A 27 -19.39 -8.76 -17.90
CA SER A 27 -19.94 -10.09 -17.58
C SER A 27 -20.27 -10.27 -16.11
N LYS A 28 -21.38 -10.95 -15.82
CA LYS A 28 -21.81 -11.43 -14.49
C LYS A 28 -20.74 -12.25 -13.72
N ASP A 29 -19.56 -12.48 -14.30
CA ASP A 29 -18.48 -13.31 -13.76
C ASP A 29 -17.24 -12.52 -13.29
N ALA A 30 -17.20 -11.19 -13.41
CA ALA A 30 -16.24 -10.38 -12.67
C ALA A 30 -16.82 -10.08 -11.27
N ASN A 31 -16.97 -11.14 -10.47
CA ASN A 31 -17.17 -10.98 -9.04
C ASN A 31 -16.03 -10.10 -8.52
N ASN A 32 -16.35 -8.99 -7.87
CA ASN A 32 -15.41 -8.08 -7.21
C ASN A 32 -14.63 -8.85 -6.14
N ASN A 33 -13.56 -9.54 -6.53
CA ASN A 33 -12.82 -10.37 -5.61
C ASN A 33 -11.93 -9.46 -4.74
N VAL A 34 -12.33 -9.25 -3.49
CA VAL A 34 -11.61 -8.45 -2.51
C VAL A 34 -10.17 -8.95 -2.34
N GLU A 35 -9.93 -10.24 -2.58
CA GLU A 35 -8.60 -10.87 -2.61
C GLU A 35 -7.64 -10.22 -3.62
N ASN A 36 -8.16 -9.62 -4.69
CA ASN A 36 -7.36 -8.97 -5.74
C ASN A 36 -7.13 -7.47 -5.48
N ILE A 37 -7.54 -6.96 -4.32
CA ILE A 37 -7.31 -5.57 -3.93
C ILE A 37 -6.05 -5.47 -3.07
N ARG A 38 -5.27 -4.41 -3.26
CA ARG A 38 -4.15 -4.02 -2.40
C ARG A 38 -4.32 -2.56 -1.99
N ASN A 39 -4.58 -2.29 -0.71
CA ASN A 39 -4.57 -0.92 -0.19
C ASN A 39 -3.22 -0.64 0.43
N ILE A 40 -2.44 0.18 -0.25
CA ILE A 40 -1.05 0.44 0.12
C ILE A 40 -0.82 1.91 0.38
N GLY A 41 0.16 2.22 1.22
CA GLY A 41 0.71 3.56 1.34
C GLY A 41 2.21 3.57 1.09
N ILE A 42 2.74 4.69 0.62
CA ILE A 42 4.18 4.87 0.48
C ILE A 42 4.66 5.78 1.60
N LEU A 43 5.63 5.28 2.37
CA LEU A 43 6.29 5.92 3.50
C LEU A 43 7.73 6.18 3.11
N ALA A 44 8.24 7.38 3.36
CA ALA A 44 9.63 7.69 3.05
C ALA A 44 10.13 8.87 3.89
N HIS A 45 11.46 8.99 4.04
CA HIS A 45 12.07 10.24 4.49
C HIS A 45 12.05 11.28 3.35
N ILE A 46 12.36 12.53 3.68
CA ILE A 46 12.41 13.63 2.72
C ILE A 46 13.38 13.29 1.59
N ASP A 47 13.01 13.61 0.36
CA ASP A 47 13.83 13.37 -0.84
C ASP A 47 14.17 11.91 -1.17
N ALA A 48 13.65 10.91 -0.47
CA ALA A 48 13.85 9.49 -0.82
C ALA A 48 13.23 9.10 -2.19
N GLY A 49 12.40 9.97 -2.77
CA GLY A 49 11.78 9.79 -4.09
C GLY A 49 10.41 9.12 -4.06
N LYS A 50 9.65 9.28 -2.97
CA LYS A 50 8.26 8.80 -2.82
C LYS A 50 7.37 9.24 -3.98
N THR A 51 7.21 10.54 -4.19
CA THR A 51 6.33 11.10 -5.24
C THR A 51 6.77 10.63 -6.63
N THR A 52 8.08 10.60 -6.90
CA THR A 52 8.60 10.07 -8.17
C THR A 52 8.22 8.60 -8.36
N THR A 53 8.33 7.78 -7.30
CA THR A 53 7.92 6.37 -7.33
C THR A 53 6.43 6.25 -7.64
N THR A 54 5.59 7.01 -6.94
CA THR A 54 4.14 7.06 -7.16
C THR A 54 3.79 7.37 -8.61
N GLU A 55 4.38 8.42 -9.19
CA GLU A 55 4.11 8.78 -10.59
C GLU A 55 4.55 7.71 -11.59
N ARG A 56 5.65 7.02 -11.32
CA ARG A 56 6.08 5.90 -12.16
C ARG A 56 5.10 4.72 -12.05
N MET A 57 4.57 4.42 -10.87
CA MET A 57 3.54 3.39 -10.71
C MET A 57 2.29 3.72 -11.54
N LEU A 58 1.82 4.96 -11.50
CA LEU A 58 0.66 5.43 -12.29
C LEU A 58 0.92 5.40 -13.80
N PHE A 59 2.15 5.70 -14.22
CA PHE A 59 2.51 5.65 -15.63
C PHE A 59 2.58 4.22 -16.15
N TYR A 60 3.18 3.30 -15.37
CA TYR A 60 3.32 1.91 -15.79
C TYR A 60 2.01 1.13 -15.72
N SER A 61 1.10 1.46 -14.81
CA SER A 61 -0.28 0.93 -14.82
C SER A 61 -1.06 1.37 -16.07
N GLY A 62 -0.59 2.41 -16.76
CA GLY A 62 -1.28 3.02 -17.89
C GLY A 62 -2.41 3.97 -17.48
N THR A 63 -2.51 4.33 -16.20
CA THR A 63 -3.50 5.28 -15.69
C THR A 63 -3.20 6.69 -16.19
N ILE A 64 -1.92 7.08 -16.23
CA ILE A 64 -1.48 8.38 -16.77
C ILE A 64 -0.70 8.18 -18.07
N HIS A 65 -0.88 9.08 -19.04
CA HIS A 65 -0.24 8.99 -20.35
C HIS A 65 1.16 9.63 -20.39
N SER A 66 1.45 10.53 -19.44
CA SER A 66 2.69 11.29 -19.35
C SER A 66 3.25 11.20 -17.93
N MET A 67 4.57 11.05 -17.84
CA MET A 67 5.29 11.04 -16.57
C MET A 67 5.44 12.46 -16.03
N GLY A 68 4.96 12.71 -14.81
CA GLY A 68 5.30 13.91 -14.05
C GLY A 68 6.71 13.82 -13.43
N GLU A 69 7.27 14.97 -13.10
CA GLU A 69 8.51 15.17 -12.36
C GLU A 69 8.31 16.25 -11.29
N VAL A 70 8.78 15.98 -10.08
CA VAL A 70 8.61 16.88 -8.92
C VAL A 70 9.24 18.26 -9.21
N HIS A 71 10.42 18.29 -9.83
CA HIS A 71 11.12 19.53 -10.18
C HIS A 71 10.35 20.40 -11.20
N HIS A 72 9.42 19.81 -11.94
CA HIS A 72 8.59 20.51 -12.91
C HIS A 72 7.18 20.82 -12.36
N GLY A 73 6.88 20.44 -11.11
CA GLY A 73 5.60 20.71 -10.46
C GLY A 73 4.39 20.12 -11.19
N ASN A 74 4.59 19.08 -12.01
CA ASN A 74 3.56 18.47 -12.84
C ASN A 74 3.23 17.03 -12.41
N THR A 75 3.57 16.67 -11.18
CA THR A 75 3.14 15.43 -10.55
C THR A 75 1.62 15.50 -10.32
N VAL A 76 0.96 14.36 -10.47
CA VAL A 76 -0.49 14.21 -10.27
C VAL A 76 -0.83 14.25 -8.79
N THR A 77 0.08 13.76 -7.96
CA THR A 77 -0.11 13.64 -6.51
C THR A 77 0.10 14.94 -5.73
N ASP A 78 1.03 15.82 -6.16
CA ASP A 78 1.22 17.13 -5.53
C ASP A 78 0.32 18.18 -6.21
N TYR A 79 -0.93 18.25 -5.78
CA TYR A 79 -1.92 19.15 -6.38
C TYR A 79 -1.87 20.57 -5.79
N MET A 80 -1.40 20.74 -4.56
CA MET A 80 -1.33 22.07 -3.94
C MET A 80 -0.16 22.88 -4.49
N GLU A 81 -0.38 24.17 -4.70
CA GLU A 81 0.68 25.08 -5.17
C GLU A 81 1.86 25.12 -4.19
N GLN A 82 1.59 24.99 -2.88
CA GLN A 82 2.62 24.90 -1.83
C GLN A 82 3.45 23.62 -1.91
N GLU A 83 2.84 22.49 -2.27
CA GLU A 83 3.55 21.21 -2.47
C GLU A 83 4.51 21.33 -3.66
N ARG A 84 4.01 21.88 -4.77
CA ARG A 84 4.81 22.09 -6.00
C ARG A 84 5.96 23.08 -5.79
N GLN A 85 5.72 24.17 -5.06
CA GLN A 85 6.75 25.18 -4.77
C GLN A 85 7.85 24.65 -3.84
N ARG A 86 7.50 23.78 -2.89
CA ARG A 86 8.43 23.24 -1.88
C ARG A 86 9.01 21.88 -2.26
N GLY A 87 8.45 21.20 -3.27
CA GLY A 87 8.86 19.85 -3.69
C GLY A 87 8.57 18.77 -2.63
N ILE A 88 7.62 19.00 -1.73
CA ILE A 88 7.24 18.07 -0.66
C ILE A 88 5.75 17.74 -0.75
N THR A 89 5.39 16.51 -0.40
CA THR A 89 3.97 16.13 -0.22
C THR A 89 3.49 16.60 1.15
N ILE A 90 2.45 17.43 1.16
CA ILE A 90 1.85 18.02 2.36
C ILE A 90 0.58 17.27 2.73
N THR A 91 -0.24 16.93 1.74
CA THR A 91 -1.51 16.24 1.90
C THR A 91 -1.54 14.89 1.22
N SER A 92 -2.27 13.96 1.82
CA SER A 92 -2.37 12.59 1.35
C SER A 92 -3.23 12.47 0.09
N ALA A 93 -2.68 11.93 -0.99
CA ALA A 93 -3.43 11.68 -2.23
C ALA A 93 -3.88 10.22 -2.27
N ALA A 94 -5.18 9.98 -2.45
CA ALA A 94 -5.72 8.62 -2.64
C ALA A 94 -5.97 8.38 -4.14
N VAL A 95 -5.27 7.41 -4.71
CA VAL A 95 -5.31 7.10 -6.15
C VAL A 95 -5.47 5.60 -6.37
N SER A 96 -6.41 5.20 -7.24
CA SER A 96 -6.63 3.80 -7.60
C SER A 96 -6.15 3.49 -9.02
N PHE A 97 -5.45 2.38 -9.21
CA PHE A 97 -4.97 1.92 -10.52
C PHE A 97 -4.86 0.39 -10.64
N PRO A 98 -5.03 -0.17 -11.85
CA PRO A 98 -4.91 -1.62 -12.06
C PRO A 98 -3.46 -2.05 -12.27
N TRP A 99 -3.08 -3.22 -11.78
CA TRP A 99 -1.81 -3.89 -12.09
C TRP A 99 -1.99 -5.41 -12.11
N ARG A 100 -1.62 -6.08 -13.21
CA ARG A 100 -1.68 -7.57 -13.34
C ARG A 100 -2.97 -8.22 -12.81
N GLY A 101 -4.13 -7.68 -13.18
CA GLY A 101 -5.44 -8.20 -12.76
C GLY A 101 -5.84 -7.85 -11.33
N HIS A 102 -5.02 -7.10 -10.61
CA HIS A 102 -5.28 -6.59 -9.26
C HIS A 102 -5.62 -5.11 -9.31
N GLN A 103 -6.34 -4.63 -8.30
CA GLN A 103 -6.59 -3.21 -8.08
C GLN A 103 -5.74 -2.71 -6.92
N ILE A 104 -4.86 -1.76 -7.19
CA ILE A 104 -4.02 -1.12 -6.20
C ILE A 104 -4.66 0.23 -5.86
N ASN A 105 -5.00 0.41 -4.59
CA ASN A 105 -5.44 1.68 -4.04
C ASN A 105 -4.25 2.25 -3.24
N LEU A 106 -3.63 3.28 -3.76
CA LEU A 106 -2.47 3.94 -3.18
C LEU A 106 -2.90 5.17 -2.39
N ILE A 107 -2.48 5.27 -1.13
CA ILE A 107 -2.53 6.51 -0.35
C ILE A 107 -1.10 7.03 -0.25
N ASP A 108 -0.81 8.09 -0.98
CA ASP A 108 0.48 8.75 -0.89
C ASP A 108 0.53 9.56 0.41
N THR A 109 1.47 9.26 1.31
CA THR A 109 1.51 9.87 2.66
C THR A 109 2.55 10.99 2.73
N PRO A 110 2.41 11.99 3.59
CA PRO A 110 3.47 12.99 3.77
C PRO A 110 4.79 12.36 4.24
N GLY A 111 5.93 12.78 3.66
CA GLY A 111 7.27 12.26 4.02
C GLY A 111 7.97 13.02 5.15
N HIS A 112 7.33 14.08 5.67
CA HIS A 112 7.92 14.98 6.68
C HIS A 112 7.32 14.75 8.07
N ILE A 113 8.16 14.81 9.12
CA ILE A 113 7.76 14.56 10.52
C ILE A 113 6.69 15.52 11.04
N ASP A 114 6.68 16.76 10.54
CA ASP A 114 5.67 17.77 10.89
C ASP A 114 4.24 17.37 10.54
N PHE A 115 4.03 16.39 9.66
CA PHE A 115 2.71 15.89 9.26
C PHE A 115 2.37 14.52 9.89
N THR A 116 2.94 14.23 11.06
CA THR A 116 2.72 12.98 11.81
C THR A 116 1.25 12.59 11.97
N MET A 117 0.35 13.54 12.23
CA MET A 117 -1.09 13.25 12.37
C MET A 117 -1.70 12.70 11.08
N GLU A 118 -1.34 13.26 9.92
CA GLU A 118 -1.88 12.82 8.63
C GLU A 118 -1.26 11.47 8.21
N VAL A 119 0.01 11.23 8.56
CA VAL A 119 0.64 9.91 8.40
C VAL A 119 -0.10 8.87 9.24
N GLU A 120 -0.41 9.14 10.51
CA GLU A 120 -1.15 8.20 11.37
C GLU A 120 -2.57 7.91 10.85
N GLN A 121 -3.27 8.93 10.38
CA GLN A 121 -4.60 8.77 9.78
C GLN A 121 -4.55 7.92 8.51
N SER A 122 -3.52 8.10 7.70
CA SER A 122 -3.29 7.29 6.50
C SER A 122 -2.97 5.85 6.88
N LEU A 123 -2.02 5.62 7.79
CA LEU A 123 -1.63 4.28 8.27
C LEU A 123 -2.82 3.49 8.80
N ALA A 124 -3.77 4.13 9.49
CA ALA A 124 -4.94 3.47 10.07
C ALA A 124 -5.89 2.81 9.04
N VAL A 125 -5.77 3.15 7.74
CA VAL A 125 -6.62 2.58 6.67
C VAL A 125 -5.87 1.70 5.68
N LEU A 126 -4.56 1.55 5.84
CA LEU A 126 -3.71 0.75 4.96
C LEU A 126 -3.75 -0.73 5.35
N ASP A 127 -3.68 -1.58 4.33
CA ASP A 127 -3.49 -3.02 4.51
C ASP A 127 -1.99 -3.37 4.41
N GLY A 128 -1.23 -2.64 3.60
CA GLY A 128 0.23 -2.77 3.47
C GLY A 128 0.92 -1.43 3.23
N ALA A 129 2.25 -1.40 3.29
CA ALA A 129 3.01 -0.20 2.96
C ALA A 129 4.32 -0.49 2.23
N ILE A 130 4.80 0.51 1.49
CA ILE A 130 6.13 0.53 0.87
C ILE A 130 6.96 1.57 1.60
N VAL A 131 8.08 1.16 2.18
CA VAL A 131 9.06 2.07 2.80
C VAL A 131 10.16 2.34 1.78
N VAL A 132 10.23 3.58 1.29
CA VAL A 132 11.24 4.00 0.31
C VAL A 132 12.44 4.57 1.04
N LEU A 133 13.62 4.05 0.72
CA LEU A 133 14.92 4.49 1.23
C LEU A 133 15.79 5.00 0.08
N ASP A 134 16.61 6.01 0.35
CA ASP A 134 17.71 6.40 -0.55
C ASP A 134 18.83 5.37 -0.35
N ALA A 135 19.19 4.66 -1.41
CA ALA A 135 20.21 3.62 -1.39
C ALA A 135 21.62 4.12 -1.00
N SER A 136 21.83 5.43 -1.00
CA SER A 136 23.11 6.05 -0.60
C SER A 136 23.15 6.38 0.89
N ALA A 137 21.99 6.64 1.51
CA ALA A 137 21.88 7.03 2.91
C ALA A 137 21.45 5.86 3.83
N GLY A 138 20.69 4.91 3.29
CA GLY A 138 20.08 3.82 4.03
C GLY A 138 19.00 4.31 5.01
N VAL A 139 19.03 3.80 6.24
CA VAL A 139 18.06 4.17 7.28
C VAL A 139 18.47 5.47 7.97
N GLU A 140 17.59 6.46 7.91
CA GLU A 140 17.74 7.76 8.57
C GLU A 140 16.87 7.89 9.84
N ALA A 141 17.07 8.97 10.60
CA ALA A 141 16.29 9.24 11.81
C ALA A 141 14.78 9.33 11.53
N GLN A 142 14.39 9.93 10.41
CA GLN A 142 12.99 10.04 10.00
C GLN A 142 12.40 8.68 9.60
N THR A 143 13.20 7.81 8.96
CA THR A 143 12.80 6.43 8.66
C THR A 143 12.41 5.68 9.94
N LEU A 144 13.13 5.88 11.05
CA LEU A 144 12.80 5.24 12.33
C LEU A 144 11.41 5.65 12.84
N THR A 145 11.03 6.92 12.70
CA THR A 145 9.73 7.43 13.13
C THR A 145 8.60 6.77 12.36
N VAL A 146 8.65 6.80 11.02
CA VAL A 146 7.61 6.19 10.18
C VAL A 146 7.57 4.66 10.34
N TRP A 147 8.73 4.03 10.56
CA TRP A 147 8.82 2.60 10.85
C TRP A 147 8.13 2.22 12.16
N ARG A 148 8.35 3.00 13.23
CA ARG A 148 7.70 2.78 14.53
C ARG A 148 6.20 3.00 14.44
N GLN A 149 5.75 4.03 13.72
CA GLN A 149 4.33 4.28 13.49
C GLN A 149 3.68 3.10 12.76
N ALA A 150 4.23 2.67 11.61
CA ALA A 150 3.70 1.53 10.86
C ALA A 150 3.70 0.22 11.68
N SER A 151 4.72 0.01 12.52
CA SER A 151 4.77 -1.12 13.45
C SER A 151 3.67 -1.07 14.51
N GLY A 152 3.33 0.13 15.01
CA GLY A 152 2.24 0.36 15.97
C GLY A 152 0.87 -0.01 15.41
N TYR A 153 0.65 0.20 14.11
CA TYR A 153 -0.55 -0.21 13.38
C TYR A 153 -0.48 -1.64 12.82
N ARG A 154 0.64 -2.36 13.04
CA ARG A 154 0.86 -3.73 12.55
C ARG A 154 0.71 -3.87 11.04
N ILE A 155 1.26 -2.93 10.28
CA ILE A 155 1.17 -2.90 8.83
C ILE A 155 2.34 -3.71 8.22
N PRO A 156 2.07 -4.78 7.44
CA PRO A 156 3.05 -5.46 6.61
C PRO A 156 3.71 -4.51 5.60
N ARG A 157 5.02 -4.67 5.39
CA ARG A 157 5.82 -3.67 4.67
C ARG A 157 6.80 -4.30 3.69
N LEU A 158 6.96 -3.64 2.54
CA LEU A 158 8.07 -3.83 1.62
C LEU A 158 9.05 -2.68 1.78
N LEU A 159 10.35 -2.93 1.59
CA LEU A 159 11.36 -1.89 1.51
C LEU A 159 11.82 -1.74 0.05
N TYR A 160 11.90 -0.50 -0.41
CA TYR A 160 12.38 -0.17 -1.74
C TYR A 160 13.60 0.75 -1.64
N LEU A 161 14.77 0.19 -1.95
CA LEU A 161 16.04 0.90 -2.07
C LEU A 161 16.03 1.65 -3.42
N ASN A 162 15.67 2.92 -3.35
CA ASN A 162 15.55 3.81 -4.49
C ASN A 162 16.87 4.55 -4.73
N LYS A 163 16.99 5.19 -5.90
CA LYS A 163 18.19 5.93 -6.34
C LYS A 163 19.45 5.07 -6.45
N MET A 164 19.30 3.79 -6.81
CA MET A 164 20.42 2.91 -7.16
C MET A 164 21.27 3.43 -8.35
N ASP A 165 20.84 4.47 -9.04
CA ASP A 165 21.61 5.13 -10.10
C ASP A 165 22.70 6.08 -9.59
N ARG A 166 22.73 6.36 -8.28
CA ARG A 166 23.78 7.19 -7.68
C ARG A 166 25.08 6.40 -7.51
N ALA A 167 26.21 7.09 -7.61
CA ALA A 167 27.54 6.48 -7.49
C ALA A 167 27.85 5.97 -6.08
N ASP A 168 27.21 6.56 -5.06
CA ASP A 168 27.31 6.22 -3.65
C ASP A 168 26.22 5.23 -3.19
N ALA A 169 25.42 4.68 -4.11
CA ALA A 169 24.38 3.73 -3.77
C ALA A 169 24.96 2.34 -3.46
N ASP A 170 24.59 1.78 -2.30
CA ASP A 170 25.06 0.47 -1.85
C ASP A 170 23.91 -0.31 -1.19
N ALA A 171 23.50 -1.39 -1.86
CA ALA A 171 22.41 -2.24 -1.40
C ALA A 171 22.79 -3.02 -0.12
N ASP A 172 24.02 -3.50 -0.02
CA ASP A 172 24.48 -4.27 1.14
C ASP A 172 24.60 -3.37 2.36
N ALA A 173 25.17 -2.17 2.20
CA ALA A 173 25.22 -1.18 3.28
C ALA A 173 23.80 -0.80 3.77
N CYS A 174 22.84 -0.67 2.85
CA CYS A 174 21.44 -0.44 3.22
C CYS A 174 20.83 -1.61 3.99
N VAL A 175 21.07 -2.85 3.57
CA VAL A 175 20.63 -4.06 4.26
C VAL A 175 21.19 -4.14 5.69
N HIS A 176 22.47 -3.81 5.88
CA HIS A 176 23.07 -3.70 7.22
C HIS A 176 22.40 -2.59 8.04
N SER A 177 22.19 -1.41 7.45
CA SER A 177 21.52 -0.28 8.10
C SER A 177 20.08 -0.63 8.55
N ILE A 178 19.34 -1.40 7.74
CA ILE A 178 18.01 -1.93 8.10
C ILE A 178 18.11 -2.86 9.31
N ARG A 179 19.04 -3.82 9.29
CA ARG A 179 19.23 -4.77 10.39
C ARG A 179 19.60 -4.06 11.69
N ASP A 180 20.56 -3.14 11.65
CA ASP A 180 21.12 -2.52 12.85
C ASP A 180 20.20 -1.44 13.44
N LYS A 181 19.65 -0.57 12.59
CA LYS A 181 18.87 0.59 13.06
C LYS A 181 17.39 0.28 13.24
N LEU A 182 16.78 -0.51 12.34
CA LEU A 182 15.36 -0.87 12.42
C LEU A 182 15.12 -2.14 13.25
N GLN A 183 16.18 -2.90 13.56
CA GLN A 183 16.09 -4.20 14.24
C GLN A 183 15.13 -5.15 13.52
N ALA A 184 15.16 -5.11 12.19
CA ALA A 184 14.29 -5.86 11.30
C ALA A 184 15.09 -6.91 10.53
N ALA A 185 14.45 -7.97 10.07
CA ALA A 185 15.07 -8.98 9.23
C ALA A 185 14.83 -8.67 7.74
N PRO A 186 15.79 -8.05 7.02
CA PRO A 186 15.66 -7.77 5.59
C PRO A 186 15.78 -9.06 4.78
N LEU A 187 14.90 -9.22 3.79
CA LEU A 187 14.92 -10.29 2.79
C LEU A 187 15.25 -9.68 1.44
N LEU A 188 16.54 -9.62 1.08
CA LEU A 188 16.96 -9.04 -0.20
C LEU A 188 16.50 -9.93 -1.35
N LEU A 189 15.57 -9.42 -2.16
CA LEU A 189 15.01 -10.18 -3.29
C LEU A 189 15.75 -9.95 -4.59
N HIS A 190 16.42 -8.81 -4.72
CA HIS A 190 17.07 -8.40 -5.97
C HIS A 190 18.52 -7.98 -5.74
N LEU A 191 19.43 -8.48 -6.58
CA LEU A 191 20.78 -7.94 -6.69
C LEU A 191 20.85 -6.88 -7.79
N PRO A 192 21.51 -5.73 -7.57
CA PRO A 192 21.62 -4.70 -8.59
C PRO A 192 22.66 -5.06 -9.66
N VAL A 193 22.31 -4.88 -10.93
CA VAL A 193 23.21 -5.11 -12.07
C VAL A 193 23.73 -3.78 -12.60
N HIS A 194 25.06 -3.68 -12.66
CA HIS A 194 25.77 -2.52 -13.19
C HIS A 194 26.50 -2.87 -14.49
N HIS A 195 26.56 -1.90 -15.41
CA HIS A 195 27.37 -1.96 -16.61
C HIS A 195 28.11 -0.63 -16.78
N GLU A 196 29.44 -0.69 -16.85
CA GLU A 196 30.32 0.50 -16.89
C GLU A 196 29.99 1.51 -15.75
N GLY A 197 29.73 1.00 -14.54
CA GLY A 197 29.37 1.80 -13.37
C GLY A 197 27.94 2.38 -13.40
N LYS A 198 27.13 2.09 -14.40
CA LYS A 198 25.73 2.51 -14.48
C LYS A 198 24.80 1.39 -14.07
N PHE A 199 23.83 1.69 -13.22
CA PHE A 199 22.75 0.78 -12.87
C PHE A 199 21.82 0.55 -14.08
N ILE A 200 21.69 -0.69 -14.55
CA ILE A 200 20.93 -1.05 -15.77
C ILE A 200 19.85 -2.12 -15.54
N GLY A 201 19.93 -2.86 -14.44
CA GLY A 201 19.09 -4.04 -14.25
C GLY A 201 19.14 -4.61 -12.84
N LEU A 202 18.43 -5.71 -12.67
CA LEU A 202 18.30 -6.44 -11.41
C LEU A 202 18.43 -7.94 -11.70
N ILE A 203 18.95 -8.71 -10.76
CA ILE A 203 18.82 -10.17 -10.74
C ILE A 203 17.76 -10.53 -9.70
N ASP A 204 16.69 -11.19 -10.12
CA ASP A 204 15.69 -11.79 -9.25
C ASP A 204 16.28 -13.05 -8.60
N LEU A 205 16.51 -12.99 -7.28
CA LEU A 205 17.08 -14.09 -6.52
C LEU A 205 16.10 -15.23 -6.33
N ILE A 206 14.79 -15.03 -6.42
CA ILE A 206 13.81 -16.12 -6.26
C ILE A 206 13.68 -16.92 -7.56
N ALA A 207 13.55 -16.23 -8.69
CA ALA A 207 13.41 -16.86 -10.00
C ALA A 207 14.76 -17.21 -10.67
N MET A 208 15.87 -16.66 -10.16
CA MET A 208 17.20 -16.74 -10.77
C MET A 208 17.21 -16.19 -12.21
N GLU A 209 16.59 -15.03 -12.39
CA GLU A 209 16.44 -14.34 -13.68
C GLU A 209 17.09 -12.95 -13.66
N GLU A 210 17.85 -12.62 -14.70
CA GLU A 210 18.35 -11.27 -14.96
C GLU A 210 17.28 -10.44 -15.69
N ILE A 211 16.95 -9.29 -15.13
CA ILE A 211 15.98 -8.33 -15.64
C ILE A 211 16.74 -7.06 -16.05
N ILE A 212 16.75 -6.77 -17.35
CA ILE A 212 17.40 -5.58 -17.90
C ILE A 212 16.34 -4.68 -18.52
N TRP A 213 16.35 -3.41 -18.13
CA TRP A 213 15.51 -2.40 -18.75
C TRP A 213 16.27 -1.78 -19.92
N THR A 214 15.64 -1.84 -21.09
CA THR A 214 16.21 -1.33 -22.33
C THR A 214 15.57 0.02 -22.69
N HIS A 215 15.90 0.54 -23.87
CA HIS A 215 15.36 1.81 -24.39
C HIS A 215 13.83 1.90 -24.25
N GLY A 216 13.31 3.12 -24.07
CA GLY A 216 11.85 3.38 -24.05
C GLY A 216 11.28 3.77 -22.69
N ARG A 217 12.01 4.57 -21.88
CA ARG A 217 11.56 5.07 -20.56
C ARG A 217 11.12 3.94 -19.63
N GLY A 218 11.85 2.83 -19.64
CA GLY A 218 11.61 1.68 -18.79
C GLY A 218 10.43 0.79 -19.21
N LYS A 219 9.74 1.03 -20.34
CA LYS A 219 8.63 0.15 -20.78
C LYS A 219 9.09 -1.21 -21.29
N ASN A 220 10.25 -1.27 -21.93
CA ASN A 220 10.79 -2.49 -22.50
C ASN A 220 11.74 -3.14 -21.50
N LEU A 221 11.29 -4.22 -20.87
CA LEU A 221 12.11 -5.06 -20.01
C LEU A 221 12.38 -6.39 -20.70
N SER A 222 13.61 -6.87 -20.59
CA SER A 222 14.01 -8.22 -20.99
C SER A 222 14.25 -9.04 -19.74
N ARG A 223 13.72 -10.26 -19.69
CA ARG A 223 14.00 -11.25 -18.64
C ARG A 223 14.75 -12.41 -19.25
N ARG A 224 15.85 -12.83 -18.64
CA ARG A 224 16.67 -13.96 -19.07
C ARG A 224 17.06 -14.79 -17.86
N LYS A 225 16.85 -16.11 -17.91
CA LYS A 225 17.31 -17.02 -16.86
C LYS A 225 18.84 -17.07 -16.82
N LEU A 226 19.41 -17.00 -15.63
CA LEU A 226 20.85 -17.11 -15.42
C LEU A 226 21.33 -18.55 -15.59
N THR A 227 22.52 -18.71 -16.14
CA THR A 227 23.15 -20.03 -16.28
C THR A 227 24.64 -19.96 -15.96
N GLU A 228 25.16 -20.99 -15.29
CA GLU A 228 26.57 -21.09 -14.94
C GLU A 228 27.48 -20.90 -16.18
N GLN A 229 27.13 -21.54 -17.30
CA GLN A 229 27.91 -21.52 -18.54
C GLN A 229 28.02 -20.13 -19.19
N ALA A 230 26.97 -19.30 -19.09
CA ALA A 230 26.92 -18.01 -19.78
C ALA A 230 27.34 -16.84 -18.88
N ASP A 231 27.11 -16.95 -17.56
CA ASP A 231 27.16 -15.81 -16.64
C ASP A 231 28.29 -15.90 -15.60
N GLY A 232 28.92 -17.07 -15.44
CA GLY A 232 30.12 -17.27 -14.62
C GLY A 232 30.01 -16.66 -13.23
N GLN A 233 30.84 -15.66 -12.93
CA GLN A 233 30.88 -14.96 -11.64
C GLN A 233 29.52 -14.38 -11.22
N LYS A 234 28.73 -13.82 -12.15
CA LYS A 234 27.41 -13.27 -11.82
C LYS A 234 26.46 -14.36 -11.32
N TRP A 235 26.56 -15.56 -11.87
CA TRP A 235 25.74 -16.69 -11.44
C TRP A 235 26.16 -17.17 -10.05
N GLU A 236 27.47 -17.21 -9.74
CA GLU A 236 27.97 -17.58 -8.41
C GLU A 236 27.51 -16.60 -7.33
N GLU A 237 27.59 -15.30 -7.61
CA GLU A 237 27.12 -14.24 -6.71
C GLU A 237 25.60 -14.33 -6.48
N ALA A 238 24.82 -14.54 -7.55
CA ALA A 238 23.37 -14.72 -7.46
C ALA A 238 23.00 -16.00 -6.69
N LEU A 239 23.70 -17.11 -6.92
CA LEU A 239 23.43 -18.38 -6.22
C LEU A 239 23.75 -18.26 -4.73
N LYS A 240 24.83 -17.57 -4.37
CA LYS A 240 25.15 -17.26 -2.98
C LYS A 240 24.03 -16.45 -2.33
N GLY A 241 23.59 -15.36 -2.98
CA GLY A 241 22.48 -14.53 -2.49
C GLY A 241 21.16 -15.29 -2.38
N HIS A 242 20.87 -16.19 -3.32
CA HIS A 242 19.70 -17.07 -3.28
C HIS A 242 19.73 -17.97 -2.05
N ARG A 243 20.85 -18.65 -1.78
CA ARG A 243 21.00 -19.53 -0.62
C ARG A 243 20.86 -18.77 0.69
N GLU A 244 21.47 -17.60 0.81
CA GLU A 244 21.34 -16.73 1.99
C GLU A 244 19.90 -16.28 2.21
N LEU A 245 19.18 -15.96 1.13
CA LEU A 245 17.76 -15.60 1.18
C LEU A 245 16.89 -16.77 1.66
N VAL A 246 17.05 -17.95 1.05
CA VAL A 246 16.27 -19.16 1.38
C VAL A 246 16.54 -19.60 2.82
N ASP A 247 17.81 -19.61 3.25
CA ASP A 247 18.20 -19.93 4.62
C ASP A 247 17.55 -18.99 5.62
N SER A 248 17.62 -17.68 5.37
CA SER A 248 16.96 -16.66 6.20
C SER A 248 15.45 -16.88 6.30
N ILE A 249 14.76 -17.16 5.19
CA ILE A 249 13.31 -17.42 5.20
C ILE A 249 12.98 -18.71 5.96
N SER A 250 13.78 -19.76 5.82
CA SER A 250 13.56 -21.05 6.51
C SER A 250 13.58 -20.91 8.03
N SER A 251 14.35 -19.96 8.57
CA SER A 251 14.36 -19.66 10.01
C SER A 251 13.09 -18.99 10.51
N MET A 252 12.25 -18.45 9.61
CA MET A 252 11.06 -17.65 9.92
C MET A 252 9.75 -18.34 9.54
N ASP A 253 9.78 -19.26 8.58
CA ASP A 253 8.65 -20.00 8.02
C ASP A 253 8.85 -21.52 8.15
N ASP A 254 8.07 -22.13 9.06
CA ASP A 254 8.16 -23.55 9.38
C ASP A 254 7.84 -24.44 8.15
N GLN A 255 6.91 -24.01 7.28
CA GLN A 255 6.52 -24.77 6.09
C GLN A 255 7.67 -24.87 5.08
N LEU A 256 8.39 -23.78 4.83
CA LEU A 256 9.58 -23.82 3.97
C LEU A 256 10.69 -24.67 4.58
N ALA A 257 10.90 -24.59 5.90
CA ALA A 257 11.88 -25.41 6.58
C ALA A 257 11.60 -26.92 6.41
N GLU A 258 10.33 -27.34 6.52
CA GLU A 258 9.92 -28.72 6.27
C GLU A 258 10.20 -29.15 4.81
N ILE A 259 9.92 -28.30 3.83
CA ILE A 259 10.20 -28.58 2.41
C ILE A 259 11.72 -28.79 2.20
N ILE A 260 12.55 -27.92 2.76
CA ILE A 260 14.02 -28.00 2.65
C ILE A 260 14.56 -29.30 3.25
N ILE A 261 14.04 -29.70 4.42
CA ILE A 261 14.45 -30.94 5.09
C ILE A 261 14.10 -32.16 4.24
N ASN A 262 12.93 -32.15 3.59
CA ASN A 262 12.49 -33.27 2.75
C ASN A 262 13.24 -33.37 1.42
N GLU A 263 13.59 -32.24 0.81
CA GLU A 263 14.34 -32.18 -0.47
C GLU A 263 15.86 -32.31 -0.28
N GLU A 264 16.35 -32.25 0.96
CA GLU A 264 17.78 -32.25 1.34
C GLU A 264 18.63 -31.22 0.56
N SER A 265 18.00 -30.12 0.10
CA SER A 265 18.65 -29.12 -0.76
C SER A 265 18.03 -27.74 -0.60
N LEU A 266 18.88 -26.71 -0.61
CA LEU A 266 18.46 -25.31 -0.69
C LEU A 266 18.26 -24.83 -2.14
N ASP A 267 18.80 -25.55 -3.12
CA ASP A 267 18.85 -25.12 -4.52
C ASP A 267 17.65 -25.65 -5.34
N ASN A 268 17.01 -26.74 -4.88
CA ASN A 268 15.96 -27.46 -5.61
C ASN A 268 14.55 -27.17 -5.06
N ILE A 269 14.30 -25.94 -4.62
CA ILE A 269 12.99 -25.53 -4.11
C ILE A 269 12.19 -24.87 -5.23
N ALA A 270 10.90 -25.16 -5.34
CA ALA A 270 10.06 -24.51 -6.32
C ALA A 270 9.95 -23.00 -6.01
N THR A 271 10.11 -22.16 -7.03
CA THR A 271 10.01 -20.69 -6.93
C THR A 271 8.72 -20.24 -6.24
N LYS A 272 7.62 -20.96 -6.46
CA LYS A 272 6.33 -20.67 -5.84
C LYS A 272 6.35 -20.85 -4.32
N ASP A 273 6.98 -21.92 -3.82
CA ASP A 273 7.04 -22.19 -2.38
C ASP A 273 7.87 -21.11 -1.66
N ILE A 274 8.95 -20.63 -2.29
CA ILE A 274 9.73 -19.50 -1.80
C ILE A 274 8.86 -18.22 -1.78
N GLN A 275 8.14 -17.93 -2.87
CA GLN A 275 7.26 -16.76 -2.94
C GLN A 275 6.16 -16.78 -1.87
N ASP A 276 5.53 -17.94 -1.68
CA ASP A 276 4.48 -18.14 -0.67
C ASP A 276 5.06 -17.99 0.75
N ALA A 277 6.29 -18.47 1.00
CA ALA A 277 7.00 -18.28 2.27
C ALA A 277 7.35 -16.81 2.52
N VAL A 278 7.84 -16.09 1.51
CA VAL A 278 8.09 -14.63 1.60
C VAL A 278 6.80 -13.89 1.93
N ASN A 279 5.68 -14.22 1.28
CA ASN A 279 4.38 -13.64 1.58
C ASN A 279 3.96 -13.89 3.04
N ARG A 280 4.01 -15.13 3.53
CA ARG A 280 3.70 -15.48 4.92
C ARG A 280 4.57 -14.72 5.92
N CYS A 281 5.88 -14.65 5.68
CA CYS A 281 6.82 -13.91 6.51
C CYS A 281 6.52 -12.41 6.53
N THR A 282 6.12 -11.84 5.38
CA THR A 282 5.77 -10.42 5.22
C THR A 282 4.50 -10.08 6.01
N ILE A 283 3.43 -10.88 5.84
CA ILE A 283 2.16 -10.69 6.54
C ILE A 283 2.34 -10.86 8.05
N ALA A 284 3.16 -11.82 8.48
CA ALA A 284 3.51 -12.03 9.88
C ALA A 284 4.46 -10.96 10.45
N MET A 285 5.00 -10.08 9.61
CA MET A 285 6.04 -9.08 9.94
C MET A 285 7.28 -9.68 10.61
N LYS A 286 7.63 -10.93 10.26
CA LYS A 286 8.87 -11.59 10.71
C LYS A 286 10.05 -11.26 9.80
N GLY A 287 9.79 -11.16 8.49
CA GLY A 287 10.77 -10.81 7.47
C GLY A 287 10.21 -9.73 6.55
N PHE A 288 11.08 -8.86 6.04
CA PHE A 288 10.69 -7.71 5.24
C PHE A 288 11.37 -7.76 3.87
N PRO A 289 10.62 -7.96 2.77
CA PRO A 289 11.18 -7.97 1.43
C PRO A 289 11.85 -6.64 1.08
N VAL A 290 13.08 -6.72 0.59
CA VAL A 290 13.88 -5.58 0.14
C VAL A 290 14.08 -5.67 -1.36
N LEU A 291 13.65 -4.63 -2.06
CA LEU A 291 13.74 -4.48 -3.50
C LEU A 291 14.64 -3.30 -3.85
N CYS A 292 15.32 -3.38 -4.99
CA CYS A 292 16.21 -2.33 -5.48
C CYS A 292 15.64 -1.67 -6.74
N GLY A 293 15.94 -0.39 -6.95
CA GLY A 293 15.62 0.29 -8.21
C GLY A 293 16.00 1.77 -8.26
N SER A 294 15.65 2.41 -9.38
CA SER A 294 15.75 3.85 -9.55
C SER A 294 14.50 4.37 -10.25
N SER A 295 13.62 4.99 -9.48
CA SER A 295 12.40 5.60 -10.01
C SER A 295 12.70 6.77 -10.95
N TYR A 296 13.79 7.50 -10.70
CA TYR A 296 14.23 8.57 -11.58
C TYR A 296 14.67 8.05 -12.96
N LYS A 297 15.44 6.96 -12.98
CA LYS A 297 15.91 6.32 -14.23
C LYS A 297 14.93 5.33 -14.84
N ASN A 298 13.73 5.17 -14.26
CA ASN A 298 12.69 4.28 -14.78
C ASN A 298 13.04 2.79 -14.68
N LEU A 299 13.74 2.39 -13.61
CA LEU A 299 14.27 1.05 -13.39
C LEU A 299 13.71 0.45 -12.09
N GLY A 300 13.20 -0.78 -12.14
CA GLY A 300 12.74 -1.52 -10.96
C GLY A 300 11.35 -1.15 -10.41
N VAL A 301 10.68 -0.12 -10.92
CA VAL A 301 9.32 0.22 -10.43
C VAL A 301 8.29 -0.85 -10.80
N GLN A 302 8.41 -1.49 -11.96
CA GLN A 302 7.50 -2.59 -12.31
C GLN A 302 7.70 -3.82 -11.42
N THR A 303 8.94 -4.13 -11.04
CA THR A 303 9.21 -5.26 -10.13
C THR A 303 8.76 -4.94 -8.71
N LEU A 304 8.82 -3.67 -8.28
CA LEU A 304 8.16 -3.20 -7.07
C LEU A 304 6.65 -3.42 -7.10
N MET A 305 5.97 -3.06 -8.21
CA MET A 305 4.53 -3.29 -8.35
C MET A 305 4.17 -4.79 -8.40
N ASP A 306 5.03 -5.62 -9.00
CA ASP A 306 4.89 -7.08 -8.98
C ASP A 306 4.97 -7.61 -7.55
N ALA A 307 5.93 -7.11 -6.76
CA ALA A 307 6.11 -7.48 -5.35
C ALA A 307 4.96 -7.00 -4.44
N VAL A 308 4.38 -5.84 -4.71
CA VAL A 308 3.15 -5.37 -4.03
C VAL A 308 2.03 -6.39 -4.16
N VAL A 309 1.82 -6.90 -5.38
CA VAL A 309 0.77 -7.88 -5.63
C VAL A 309 1.10 -9.22 -4.95
N ALA A 310 2.36 -9.65 -5.02
CA ALA A 310 2.80 -10.95 -4.52
C ALA A 310 2.89 -11.04 -2.99
N TYR A 311 3.39 -9.99 -2.32
CA TYR A 311 3.82 -10.09 -0.91
C TYR A 311 3.05 -9.20 0.06
N LEU A 312 2.34 -8.17 -0.41
CA LEU A 312 1.46 -7.38 0.46
C LEU A 312 0.07 -8.02 0.58
N PRO A 313 -0.58 -7.86 1.74
CA PRO A 313 -1.85 -8.50 2.03
C PRO A 313 -3.01 -7.89 1.25
N SER A 314 -4.03 -8.72 1.06
CA SER A 314 -5.38 -8.30 0.70
C SER A 314 -6.14 -7.75 1.92
N PRO A 315 -7.21 -6.97 1.71
CA PRO A 315 -8.06 -6.47 2.80
C PRO A 315 -8.59 -7.55 3.76
N LEU A 316 -8.78 -8.77 3.27
CA LEU A 316 -9.33 -9.90 4.03
C LEU A 316 -8.35 -10.46 5.06
N GLU A 317 -7.04 -10.27 4.85
CA GLU A 317 -5.99 -10.86 5.69
C GLU A 317 -5.67 -10.00 6.92
N CYS A 318 -5.92 -8.68 6.85
CA CYS A 318 -5.54 -7.74 7.90
C CYS A 318 -6.67 -7.35 8.86
N ASN A 319 -7.89 -7.11 8.36
CA ASN A 319 -8.88 -6.29 9.05
C ASN A 319 -9.95 -7.06 9.84
N LYS A 320 -9.52 -8.00 10.71
CA LYS A 320 -10.44 -8.83 11.51
C LYS A 320 -11.31 -8.08 12.52
N LEU A 321 -10.96 -6.82 12.83
CA LEU A 321 -11.74 -5.99 13.74
C LEU A 321 -13.17 -5.75 13.24
N TYR A 322 -13.33 -5.60 11.93
CA TYR A 322 -14.61 -5.22 11.32
C TYR A 322 -15.50 -6.43 11.00
N ASP A 323 -15.03 -7.66 11.25
CA ASP A 323 -15.81 -8.90 11.11
C ASP A 323 -17.07 -8.87 11.99
N CYS A 324 -17.07 -8.09 13.07
CA CYS A 324 -18.23 -7.90 13.94
C CYS A 324 -19.45 -7.33 13.22
N PHE A 325 -19.25 -6.58 12.12
CA PHE A 325 -20.33 -6.07 11.27
C PHE A 325 -20.91 -7.14 10.33
N GLY A 326 -20.22 -8.27 10.13
CA GLY A 326 -20.65 -9.31 9.20
C GLY A 326 -20.79 -8.78 7.77
N GLN A 327 -22.00 -8.80 7.22
CA GLN A 327 -22.31 -8.28 5.87
C GLN A 327 -22.76 -6.80 5.89
N ASP A 328 -22.95 -6.21 7.06
CA ASP A 328 -23.35 -4.81 7.19
C ASP A 328 -22.19 -3.88 6.77
N LEU A 329 -22.55 -2.67 6.33
CA LEU A 329 -21.56 -1.63 6.00
C LEU A 329 -20.67 -1.35 7.21
N ALA A 330 -19.36 -1.42 7.01
CA ALA A 330 -18.35 -0.97 7.96
C ALA A 330 -17.35 -0.10 7.18
N ALA A 331 -17.37 1.21 7.43
CA ALA A 331 -16.52 2.15 6.73
C ALA A 331 -15.92 3.19 7.67
N ARG A 332 -14.62 3.49 7.52
CA ARG A 332 -13.94 4.50 8.34
C ARG A 332 -13.58 5.73 7.52
N ALA A 333 -13.91 6.90 8.03
CA ALA A 333 -13.46 8.17 7.47
C ALA A 333 -11.99 8.39 7.82
N PHE A 334 -11.16 8.66 6.82
CA PHE A 334 -9.73 8.89 7.04
C PHE A 334 -9.21 10.22 6.48
N LYS A 335 -9.98 10.86 5.59
CA LYS A 335 -9.66 12.19 5.07
C LYS A 335 -10.95 12.97 4.84
N VAL A 336 -10.96 14.24 5.21
CA VAL A 336 -12.03 15.18 4.86
C VAL A 336 -11.37 16.38 4.17
N GLN A 337 -11.83 16.69 2.97
CA GLN A 337 -11.29 17.75 2.13
C GLN A 337 -12.41 18.64 1.61
N HIS A 338 -12.15 19.94 1.49
CA HIS A 338 -13.04 20.84 0.78
C HIS A 338 -12.62 20.94 -0.68
N ASP A 339 -13.57 20.72 -1.59
CA ASP A 339 -13.43 20.90 -3.04
C ASP A 339 -14.30 22.08 -3.46
N ASP A 340 -13.72 23.00 -4.24
CA ASP A 340 -14.39 24.25 -4.62
C ASP A 340 -15.68 24.04 -5.43
N GLN A 341 -15.78 22.93 -6.17
CA GLN A 341 -16.93 22.61 -7.01
C GLN A 341 -17.93 21.67 -6.32
N ARG A 342 -17.45 20.75 -5.49
CA ARG A 342 -18.23 19.63 -4.92
C ARG A 342 -18.51 19.79 -3.43
N GLY A 343 -17.95 20.81 -2.78
CA GLY A 343 -18.07 21.06 -1.34
C GLY A 343 -17.23 20.09 -0.53
N VAL A 344 -17.75 19.68 0.63
CA VAL A 344 -17.05 18.75 1.54
C VAL A 344 -17.06 17.34 0.96
N LEU A 345 -15.86 16.82 0.69
CA LEU A 345 -15.58 15.44 0.29
C LEU A 345 -14.99 14.67 1.46
N THR A 346 -15.61 13.53 1.79
CA THR A 346 -15.15 12.62 2.85
C THR A 346 -14.68 11.31 2.22
N PHE A 347 -13.45 10.93 2.51
CA PHE A 347 -12.83 9.69 2.05
C PHE A 347 -13.09 8.59 3.08
N LEU A 348 -13.70 7.51 2.62
CA LEU A 348 -14.10 6.35 3.42
C LEU A 348 -13.35 5.10 2.95
N ARG A 349 -12.71 4.39 3.87
CA ARG A 349 -12.21 3.03 3.65
C ARG A 349 -13.32 2.04 4.01
N LEU A 350 -13.78 1.23 3.06
CA LEU A 350 -14.81 0.21 3.30
C LEU A 350 -14.17 -1.13 3.69
N TYR A 351 -14.46 -1.59 4.90
CA TYR A 351 -14.00 -2.88 5.42
C TYR A 351 -15.03 -3.99 5.24
N GLY A 352 -16.33 -3.66 5.26
CA GLY A 352 -17.42 -4.61 5.12
C GLY A 352 -18.64 -3.99 4.42
N GLY A 353 -19.46 -4.84 3.80
CA GLY A 353 -20.67 -4.44 3.08
C GLY A 353 -20.41 -3.59 1.84
N GLU A 354 -21.42 -2.81 1.47
CA GLU A 354 -21.38 -1.87 0.33
C GLU A 354 -22.04 -0.55 0.69
N ILE A 355 -21.65 0.50 -0.03
CA ILE A 355 -22.25 1.82 0.08
C ILE A 355 -22.83 2.24 -1.27
N ASN A 356 -24.09 2.67 -1.24
CA ASN A 356 -24.83 3.15 -2.39
C ASN A 356 -25.00 4.68 -2.33
N LYS A 357 -25.11 5.29 -3.50
CA LYS A 357 -25.44 6.72 -3.64
C LYS A 357 -26.79 7.03 -2.99
N GLY A 358 -26.87 8.11 -2.21
CA GLY A 358 -28.12 8.49 -1.53
C GLY A 358 -28.49 7.64 -0.30
N GLN A 359 -27.67 6.66 0.08
CA GLN A 359 -27.91 5.78 1.21
C GLN A 359 -27.87 6.53 2.55
N LYS A 360 -28.78 6.17 3.46
CA LYS A 360 -28.71 6.62 4.84
C LYS A 360 -27.64 5.81 5.59
N ILE A 361 -26.77 6.51 6.29
CA ILE A 361 -25.67 5.95 7.08
C ILE A 361 -25.77 6.44 8.52
N TYR A 362 -25.09 5.76 9.43
CA TYR A 362 -25.02 6.09 10.85
C TYR A 362 -23.56 6.16 11.30
N ASN A 363 -23.20 7.28 11.91
CA ASN A 363 -21.89 7.53 12.49
C ASN A 363 -21.89 7.12 13.96
N LEU A 364 -21.05 6.13 14.32
CA LEU A 364 -20.99 5.54 15.65
C LEU A 364 -20.38 6.50 16.69
N ALA A 365 -19.39 7.29 16.30
CA ALA A 365 -18.71 8.21 17.20
C ALA A 365 -19.59 9.41 17.59
N ARG A 366 -20.48 9.82 16.68
CA ARG A 366 -21.33 11.01 16.81
C ARG A 366 -22.78 10.72 17.17
N ASP A 367 -23.16 9.46 17.23
CA ASP A 367 -24.55 9.01 17.43
C ASP A 367 -25.52 9.74 16.48
N LYS A 368 -25.16 9.84 15.20
CA LYS A 368 -25.90 10.65 14.22
C LYS A 368 -26.06 9.93 12.89
N SER A 369 -27.27 9.97 12.36
CA SER A 369 -27.54 9.53 10.99
C SER A 369 -27.29 10.65 9.99
N GLU A 370 -26.64 10.32 8.87
CA GLU A 370 -26.44 11.21 7.73
C GLU A 370 -26.89 10.51 6.44
N GLN A 371 -27.08 11.28 5.38
CA GLN A 371 -27.40 10.72 4.06
C GLN A 371 -26.24 11.00 3.11
N THR A 372 -25.78 9.97 2.41
CA THR A 372 -24.70 10.12 1.43
C THR A 372 -25.19 10.95 0.25
N GLY A 373 -24.35 11.87 -0.23
CA GLY A 373 -24.60 12.60 -1.46
C GLY A 373 -24.21 11.78 -2.68
N SER A 374 -23.35 12.38 -3.51
CA SER A 374 -22.72 11.69 -4.64
C SER A 374 -21.57 10.82 -4.15
N LEU A 375 -21.41 9.68 -4.82
CA LEU A 375 -20.35 8.72 -4.57
C LEU A 375 -19.34 8.79 -5.71
N TYR A 376 -18.05 8.81 -5.38
CA TYR A 376 -16.96 8.86 -6.35
C TYR A 376 -15.87 7.84 -6.02
N VAL A 377 -15.13 7.42 -7.04
CA VAL A 377 -13.84 6.73 -6.91
C VAL A 377 -12.74 7.67 -7.42
N ALA A 378 -11.67 7.79 -6.65
CA ALA A 378 -10.51 8.61 -7.00
C ALA A 378 -9.59 7.86 -7.98
N LEU A 379 -9.53 8.34 -9.21
CA LEU A 379 -8.74 7.79 -10.31
C LEU A 379 -7.75 8.86 -10.78
N ALA A 380 -6.52 8.75 -10.32
CA ALA A 380 -5.44 9.72 -10.55
C ALA A 380 -5.86 11.15 -10.13
N ASP A 381 -6.12 12.02 -11.10
CA ASP A 381 -6.54 13.42 -10.95
C ASP A 381 -8.07 13.62 -11.04
N GLU A 382 -8.83 12.58 -11.37
CA GLU A 382 -10.28 12.68 -11.60
C GLU A 382 -11.12 11.91 -10.57
N TYR A 383 -12.21 12.54 -10.12
CA TYR A 383 -13.27 11.88 -9.34
C TYR A 383 -14.36 11.35 -10.28
N LYS A 384 -14.42 10.03 -10.47
CA LYS A 384 -15.44 9.42 -11.32
C LYS A 384 -16.68 9.08 -10.50
N PRO A 385 -17.87 9.59 -10.87
CA PRO A 385 -19.10 9.27 -10.16
C PRO A 385 -19.46 7.79 -10.37
N VAL A 386 -19.89 7.15 -9.30
CA VAL A 386 -20.28 5.74 -9.26
C VAL A 386 -21.59 5.59 -8.47
N GLU A 387 -22.32 4.50 -8.69
CA GLU A 387 -23.57 4.23 -7.96
C GLU A 387 -23.33 3.43 -6.67
N THR A 388 -22.36 2.52 -6.69
CA THR A 388 -22.05 1.60 -5.58
C THR A 388 -20.53 1.43 -5.43
N VAL A 389 -20.04 1.36 -4.19
CA VAL A 389 -18.67 0.93 -3.86
C VAL A 389 -18.74 -0.19 -2.82
N THR A 390 -17.97 -1.26 -3.03
CA THR A 390 -17.96 -2.45 -2.19
C THR A 390 -16.80 -2.47 -1.20
N ALA A 391 -16.87 -3.37 -0.22
CA ALA A 391 -15.78 -3.68 0.71
C ALA A 391 -14.43 -3.89 0.00
N GLY A 392 -13.36 -3.53 0.70
CA GLY A 392 -11.99 -3.58 0.18
C GLY A 392 -11.54 -2.32 -0.56
N ASN A 393 -12.46 -1.46 -0.99
CA ASN A 393 -12.14 -0.22 -1.72
C ASN A 393 -12.18 1.05 -0.85
N ILE A 394 -11.79 2.16 -1.49
CA ILE A 394 -11.91 3.53 -0.97
C ILE A 394 -13.03 4.24 -1.75
N ALA A 395 -13.97 4.84 -1.02
CA ALA A 395 -15.03 5.67 -1.57
C ALA A 395 -14.82 7.13 -1.19
N VAL A 396 -15.17 8.04 -2.09
CA VAL A 396 -15.24 9.48 -1.80
C VAL A 396 -16.70 9.88 -1.81
N VAL A 397 -17.19 10.43 -0.70
CA VAL A 397 -18.60 10.75 -0.47
C VAL A 397 -18.75 12.24 -0.28
N SER A 398 -19.69 12.86 -1.00
CA SER A 398 -20.06 14.25 -0.76
C SER A 398 -21.19 14.39 0.27
N SER A 399 -21.34 15.59 0.82
CA SER A 399 -22.48 16.01 1.65
C SER A 399 -22.55 15.42 3.06
N LEU A 400 -21.47 14.79 3.56
CA LEU A 400 -21.36 14.43 4.98
C LEU A 400 -20.94 15.68 5.77
N LYS A 401 -21.77 16.10 6.73
CA LYS A 401 -21.60 17.37 7.47
C LYS A 401 -21.06 17.14 8.87
N ALA A 402 -21.42 16.03 9.51
CA ALA A 402 -21.06 15.74 10.89
C ALA A 402 -19.85 14.80 11.01
N THR A 403 -19.66 13.95 10.00
CA THR A 403 -18.55 13.00 9.91
C THR A 403 -17.20 13.73 9.88
N MET A 404 -16.28 13.29 10.71
CA MET A 404 -14.90 13.77 10.77
C MET A 404 -13.91 12.62 10.56
N THR A 405 -12.64 12.96 10.32
CA THR A 405 -11.57 11.97 10.21
C THR A 405 -11.46 11.12 11.48
N GLY A 406 -11.37 9.80 11.31
CA GLY A 406 -11.32 8.79 12.36
C GLY A 406 -12.67 8.11 12.63
N ASP A 407 -13.79 8.76 12.29
CA ASP A 407 -15.13 8.26 12.58
C ASP A 407 -15.45 6.95 11.84
N LEU A 408 -16.16 6.05 12.54
CA LEU A 408 -16.67 4.80 11.99
C LEU A 408 -18.14 4.94 11.60
N ILE A 409 -18.49 4.40 10.44
CA ILE A 409 -19.79 4.53 9.79
C ILE A 409 -20.35 3.14 9.47
N THR A 410 -21.65 2.98 9.69
CA THR A 410 -22.41 1.78 9.31
C THR A 410 -23.78 2.13 8.71
N SER A 411 -24.57 1.12 8.36
CA SER A 411 -25.87 1.29 7.69
C SER A 411 -26.98 1.81 8.62
N SER A 412 -26.98 1.44 9.90
CA SER A 412 -27.94 1.98 10.88
C SER A 412 -27.49 1.80 12.33
N GLN A 413 -28.16 2.49 13.26
CA GLN A 413 -27.92 2.35 14.70
C GLN A 413 -28.12 0.90 15.20
N ALA A 414 -29.12 0.18 14.66
CA ALA A 414 -29.33 -1.22 15.00
C ALA A 414 -28.12 -2.10 14.60
N CYS A 415 -27.48 -1.79 13.47
CA CYS A 415 -26.27 -2.48 13.01
C CYS A 415 -25.08 -2.19 13.92
N ALA A 416 -24.91 -0.93 14.34
CA ALA A 416 -23.87 -0.54 15.30
C ALA A 416 -24.02 -1.29 16.63
N ASN A 417 -25.24 -1.39 17.17
CA ASN A 417 -25.49 -2.11 18.43
C ASN A 417 -25.18 -3.60 18.31
N ARG A 418 -25.60 -4.26 17.21
CA ARG A 418 -25.25 -5.67 16.95
C ARG A 418 -23.74 -5.88 16.83
N ALA A 419 -23.05 -4.98 16.14
CA ALA A 419 -21.59 -5.05 15.99
C ALA A 419 -20.90 -4.91 17.36
N LYS A 420 -21.34 -3.97 18.20
CA LYS A 420 -20.85 -3.79 19.57
C LYS A 420 -21.06 -5.04 20.42
N GLU A 421 -22.24 -5.64 20.41
CA GLU A 421 -22.55 -6.87 21.16
C GLU A 421 -21.66 -8.05 20.73
N ARG A 422 -21.47 -8.23 19.41
CA ARG A 422 -20.60 -9.26 18.85
C ARG A 422 -19.14 -9.04 19.25
N LEU A 423 -18.64 -7.81 19.10
CA LEU A 423 -17.26 -7.47 19.45
C LEU A 423 -17.01 -7.66 20.95
N THR A 424 -17.94 -7.22 21.80
CA THR A 424 -17.87 -7.42 23.26
C THR A 424 -17.78 -8.91 23.59
N SER A 425 -18.57 -9.75 22.93
CA SER A 425 -18.56 -11.20 23.11
C SER A 425 -17.22 -11.82 22.69
N GLN A 426 -16.63 -11.36 21.57
CA GLN A 426 -15.31 -11.80 21.12
C GLN A 426 -14.20 -11.39 22.10
N LEU A 427 -14.24 -10.17 22.63
CA LEU A 427 -13.23 -9.65 23.56
C LEU A 427 -13.23 -10.34 24.92
N ARG A 428 -14.28 -11.10 25.27
CA ARG A 428 -14.26 -11.98 26.46
C ARG A 428 -13.24 -13.12 26.32
N ALA A 429 -12.90 -13.52 25.09
CA ALA A 429 -11.84 -14.48 24.86
C ALA A 429 -10.46 -13.79 24.92
N PRO A 430 -9.53 -14.24 25.79
CA PRO A 430 -8.25 -13.56 26.00
C PRO A 430 -7.36 -13.51 24.75
N GLU A 431 -7.46 -14.52 23.87
CA GLU A 431 -6.76 -14.56 22.59
C GLU A 431 -7.19 -13.43 21.65
N TRP A 432 -8.49 -13.17 21.56
CA TRP A 432 -9.07 -12.12 20.73
C TRP A 432 -8.76 -10.73 21.30
N ALA A 433 -8.81 -10.57 22.62
CA ALA A 433 -8.36 -9.35 23.28
C ALA A 433 -6.90 -9.04 22.97
N ALA A 434 -6.00 -10.03 23.05
CA ALA A 434 -4.59 -9.85 22.72
C ALA A 434 -4.35 -9.51 21.23
N ARG A 435 -5.15 -10.12 20.34
CA ARG A 435 -5.07 -9.92 18.89
C ARG A 435 -5.61 -8.56 18.46
N LEU A 436 -6.79 -8.14 18.93
CA LEU A 436 -7.45 -6.91 18.50
C LEU A 436 -6.97 -5.67 19.25
N LEU A 437 -6.60 -5.79 20.54
CA LEU A 437 -6.07 -4.67 21.31
C LEU A 437 -4.58 -4.51 21.06
N GLY A 438 -4.26 -3.80 19.97
CA GLY A 438 -2.91 -3.30 19.71
C GLY A 438 -2.42 -2.32 20.79
N PRO A 439 -1.12 -1.99 20.81
CA PRO A 439 -0.53 -1.11 21.83
C PRO A 439 -1.26 0.23 21.98
N ALA A 440 -1.69 0.83 20.86
CA ALA A 440 -2.44 2.08 20.86
C ALA A 440 -3.83 1.98 21.52
N ALA A 441 -4.57 0.89 21.28
CA ALA A 441 -5.87 0.65 21.89
C ALA A 441 -5.74 0.42 23.41
N ARG A 442 -4.72 -0.33 23.84
CA ARG A 442 -4.43 -0.55 25.28
C ARG A 442 -4.09 0.75 26.00
N ARG A 443 -3.29 1.62 25.39
CA ARG A 443 -2.98 2.94 25.96
C ARG A 443 -4.23 3.82 26.11
N ARG A 444 -5.14 3.80 25.12
CA ARG A 444 -6.42 4.52 25.20
C ARG A 444 -7.32 3.98 26.31
N LEU A 445 -7.39 2.66 26.49
CA LEU A 445 -8.11 2.02 27.59
C LEU A 445 -7.57 2.47 28.96
N HIS A 446 -6.25 2.44 29.13
CA HIS A 446 -5.61 2.93 30.36
C HIS A 446 -5.85 4.41 30.61
N ALA A 447 -5.86 5.23 29.55
CA ALA A 447 -6.08 6.68 29.67
C ALA A 447 -7.50 7.06 30.10
N ARG A 448 -8.51 6.21 29.84
CA ARG A 448 -9.90 6.45 30.28
C ARG A 448 -10.12 6.20 31.77
N LEU A 449 -9.13 5.68 32.52
CA LEU A 449 -9.29 5.27 33.93
C LEU A 449 -10.46 4.29 34.16
N GLU A 450 -10.93 3.63 33.10
CA GLU A 450 -11.97 2.58 33.17
C GLU A 450 -11.30 1.25 33.52
N GLU A 451 -11.98 0.41 34.29
CA GLU A 451 -11.60 -1.01 34.37
C GLU A 451 -11.60 -1.59 32.95
N ALA A 452 -10.67 -2.50 32.65
CA ALA A 452 -10.52 -3.11 31.33
C ALA A 452 -11.67 -4.08 31.00
N THR A 453 -12.92 -3.59 31.01
CA THR A 453 -14.10 -4.36 30.67
C THR A 453 -14.17 -4.59 29.16
N PRO A 454 -14.70 -5.72 28.71
CA PRO A 454 -14.91 -5.99 27.29
C PRO A 454 -15.79 -4.94 26.60
N GLU A 455 -16.76 -4.35 27.31
CA GLU A 455 -17.62 -3.29 26.78
C GLU A 455 -16.83 -1.99 26.51
N ALA A 456 -16.02 -1.53 27.47
CA ALA A 456 -15.19 -0.34 27.31
C ALA A 456 -14.17 -0.50 26.18
N ALA A 457 -13.56 -1.70 26.10
CA ALA A 457 -12.66 -2.06 25.01
C ALA A 457 -13.36 -2.05 23.64
N ALA A 458 -14.59 -2.56 23.55
CA ALA A 458 -15.38 -2.52 22.32
C ALA A 458 -15.71 -1.08 21.91
N ASP A 459 -16.07 -0.21 22.86
CA ASP A 459 -16.36 1.19 22.58
C ASP A 459 -15.13 1.94 22.03
N ILE A 460 -13.95 1.72 22.63
CA ILE A 460 -12.69 2.33 22.14
C ILE A 460 -12.32 1.83 20.74
N LEU A 461 -12.50 0.54 20.48
CA LEU A 461 -12.19 -0.04 19.18
C LEU A 461 -13.13 0.43 18.07
N LEU A 462 -14.42 0.66 18.40
CA LEU A 462 -15.42 1.19 17.47
C LEU A 462 -15.44 2.73 17.41
N GLY A 463 -14.66 3.42 18.25
CA GLY A 463 -14.63 4.88 18.33
C GLY A 463 -15.89 5.49 18.98
N ILE A 464 -16.64 4.71 19.76
CA ILE A 464 -17.85 5.16 20.44
C ILE A 464 -17.46 6.04 21.64
N GLY A 465 -18.06 7.23 21.73
CA GLY A 465 -17.79 8.20 22.79
C GLY A 465 -16.44 8.92 22.67
N GLU A 466 -15.66 8.68 21.62
CA GLU A 466 -14.54 9.54 21.22
C GLU A 466 -15.09 10.80 20.55
N SER A 467 -15.80 11.63 21.33
CA SER A 467 -15.96 13.02 20.92
C SER A 467 -14.59 13.67 20.98
N CYS A 468 -14.18 14.32 19.90
CA CYS A 468 -13.03 15.22 19.87
C CYS A 468 -13.29 16.40 20.83
N ILE A 469 -13.25 16.16 22.14
CA ILE A 469 -13.24 17.19 23.17
C ILE A 469 -11.78 17.65 23.24
N GLY A 470 -11.47 18.66 22.44
CA GLY A 470 -10.38 19.62 22.67
C GLY A 470 -8.96 19.07 22.73
N THR A 471 -8.16 19.39 21.71
CA THR A 471 -6.72 19.74 21.80
C THR A 471 -5.74 18.80 22.52
N ARG A 472 -6.14 17.61 22.97
CA ARG A 472 -5.25 16.61 23.59
C ARG A 472 -5.15 15.37 22.71
N CYS A 473 -4.61 15.56 21.51
CA CYS A 473 -3.75 14.53 20.92
C CYS A 473 -2.52 14.46 21.83
N PHE A 474 -2.56 13.62 22.87
CA PHE A 474 -1.40 13.47 23.73
C PHE A 474 -0.23 12.94 22.89
N PRO A 475 0.92 13.62 22.89
CA PRO A 475 2.07 13.24 22.10
C PRO A 475 2.62 11.91 22.65
N PHE A 476 2.71 10.89 21.81
CA PHE A 476 3.39 9.65 22.14
C PHE A 476 4.90 9.82 21.95
N LEU A 477 5.68 10.01 23.03
CA LEU A 477 7.14 9.79 23.15
C LEU A 477 7.49 9.67 24.66
N PRO A 478 8.58 9.01 25.09
CA PRO A 478 9.95 9.16 24.57
C PRO A 478 10.45 8.06 23.63
#